data_AF-R6WGQ2-F1
#
_entry.id   AF-R6WGQ2-F1
#
_cell.length_a   1.000
_cell.length_b   1.000
_cell.length_c   1.000
_cell.angle_alpha   90.00
_cell.angle_beta   90.00
_cell.angle_gamma   90.00
#
_symmetry.space_group_name_H-M   'P 1'
#
loop_
_entity.id
_entity.type
_entity.pdbx_description
1 polymer ?
#
loop_
_entity_poly.entity_id
_entity_poly.type
_entity_poly.pdbx_seq_one_letter_code
_entity_poly.pdbx_strand_id
1 'polypeptide(L)'
;MGQKPNEDCIAAAVRYEMPLERPSLWKPLAGKYGDRLCLVLPRTVYDGDAKEIIKLISEAKETGVSMVCVENPEHISLCGGFDVYGGMCLNVTNSFTADTLRLLGCKQITVSPEANMALARETESAYIVYGKLPLMHTRTCIITNICGCTGRKDPHDCRALLTDRTGAGFEILGGYRHTNTIYTPPHKHDIQFRAALAA
;
A
#
# COMPACT_ATOMS: atom_id res chain seq x y z
N MET A 1 -0.04 6.79 9.60
CA MET A 1 -1.38 6.19 9.39
C MET A 1 -1.68 5.26 10.55
N GLY A 2 -2.89 5.36 11.13
CA GLY A 2 -3.24 4.77 12.43
C GLY A 2 -4.40 5.48 13.14
N GLN A 3 -4.92 6.56 12.57
CA GLN A 3 -6.22 7.09 12.97
C GLN A 3 -7.33 6.26 12.35
N LYS A 4 -8.41 6.02 13.11
CA LYS A 4 -9.64 5.42 12.61
C LYS A 4 -10.09 6.22 11.38
N PRO A 5 -10.36 5.56 10.24
CA PRO A 5 -10.75 6.26 9.03
C PRO A 5 -12.02 7.09 9.28
N ASN A 6 -12.01 8.36 8.83
CA ASN A 6 -13.15 9.27 8.94
C ASN A 6 -14.34 8.68 8.16
N GLU A 7 -15.48 8.49 8.82
CA GLU A 7 -16.66 7.84 8.24
C GLU A 7 -17.23 8.60 7.02
N ASP A 8 -17.08 9.93 6.97
CA ASP A 8 -17.50 10.76 5.84
C ASP A 8 -16.58 10.58 4.62
N CYS A 9 -15.27 10.55 4.87
CA CYS A 9 -14.27 10.23 3.85
C CYS A 9 -14.43 8.80 3.35
N ILE A 10 -14.85 7.89 4.24
CA ILE A 10 -15.22 6.54 3.85
C ILE A 10 -16.39 6.66 2.87
N ALA A 11 -17.58 7.12 3.27
CA ALA A 11 -18.77 7.11 2.42
C ALA A 11 -18.60 7.67 0.99
N ALA A 12 -17.72 8.67 0.80
CA ALA A 12 -17.43 9.29 -0.49
C ALA A 12 -16.41 8.55 -1.38
N ALA A 13 -15.56 7.68 -0.84
CA ALA A 13 -14.52 7.04 -1.64
C ALA A 13 -15.08 5.89 -2.51
N VAL A 14 -14.51 5.74 -3.71
CA VAL A 14 -14.82 4.66 -4.66
C VAL A 14 -14.18 3.34 -4.22
N ARG A 15 -12.99 3.40 -3.63
CA ARG A 15 -12.20 2.23 -3.19
C ARG A 15 -11.44 2.55 -1.91
N TYR A 16 -11.45 1.62 -0.93
CA TYR A 16 -10.58 1.69 0.25
C TYR A 16 -9.51 0.62 0.17
N GLU A 17 -8.26 1.06 0.16
CA GLU A 17 -7.12 0.16 0.16
C GLU A 17 -6.67 -0.13 1.60
N MET A 18 -6.67 -1.42 1.97
CA MET A 18 -6.30 -1.89 3.31
C MET A 18 -5.34 -3.08 3.23
N PRO A 19 -4.38 -3.21 4.16
CA PRO A 19 -3.42 -4.32 4.13
C PRO A 19 -4.13 -5.67 4.39
N LEU A 20 -3.94 -6.62 3.48
CA LEU A 20 -4.50 -7.98 3.57
C LEU A 20 -4.10 -8.67 4.87
N GLU A 21 -2.82 -8.54 5.24
CA GLU A 21 -2.18 -9.15 6.41
C GLU A 21 -2.67 -8.60 7.76
N ARG A 22 -3.57 -7.62 7.78
CA ARG A 22 -4.20 -7.12 9.00
C ARG A 22 -5.73 -7.30 9.00
N PRO A 23 -6.24 -8.54 9.17
CA PRO A 23 -7.66 -8.83 9.24
C PRO A 23 -8.45 -7.98 10.25
N SER A 24 -7.83 -7.57 11.36
CA SER A 24 -8.45 -6.71 12.37
C SER A 24 -8.87 -5.34 11.83
N LEU A 25 -8.27 -4.85 10.74
CA LEU A 25 -8.62 -3.57 10.13
C LEU A 25 -9.78 -3.70 9.14
N TRP A 26 -9.78 -4.74 8.30
CA TRP A 26 -10.72 -4.83 7.17
C TRP A 26 -11.92 -5.76 7.43
N LYS A 27 -11.80 -6.81 8.26
CA LYS A 27 -12.93 -7.72 8.55
C LYS A 27 -14.16 -7.00 9.13
N PRO A 28 -14.02 -6.02 10.06
CA PRO A 28 -15.17 -5.27 10.56
C PRO A 28 -15.90 -4.43 9.51
N LEU A 29 -15.20 -4.09 8.42
CA LEU A 29 -15.73 -3.23 7.35
C LEU A 29 -16.29 -4.04 6.18
N ALA A 30 -15.90 -5.31 6.04
CA ALA A 30 -16.30 -6.18 4.93
C ALA A 30 -17.82 -6.27 4.75
N GLY A 31 -18.58 -6.39 5.85
CA GLY A 31 -20.05 -6.49 5.77
C GLY A 31 -20.75 -5.23 5.27
N LYS A 32 -20.16 -4.04 5.43
CA LYS A 32 -20.76 -2.75 5.04
C LYS A 32 -20.18 -2.19 3.75
N TYR A 33 -18.91 -2.47 3.47
CA TYR A 33 -18.13 -1.85 2.40
C TYR A 33 -17.38 -2.88 1.54
N GLY A 34 -17.76 -4.16 1.57
CA GLY A 34 -17.06 -5.25 0.87
C GLY A 34 -16.89 -5.01 -0.64
N ASP A 35 -17.88 -4.37 -1.27
CA ASP A 35 -17.87 -3.96 -2.68
C ASP A 35 -16.91 -2.82 -3.00
N ARG A 36 -16.42 -2.09 -1.97
CA ARG A 36 -15.48 -0.98 -2.08
C ARG A 36 -14.13 -1.27 -1.42
N LEU A 37 -14.00 -2.35 -0.67
CA LEU A 37 -12.76 -2.75 -0.03
C LEU A 37 -11.83 -3.42 -1.02
N CYS A 38 -10.61 -2.93 -1.08
CA CYS A 38 -9.52 -3.46 -1.88
C CYS A 38 -8.39 -3.86 -0.94
N LEU A 39 -8.05 -5.14 -0.92
CA LEU A 39 -7.00 -5.63 -0.03
C LEU A 39 -5.65 -5.58 -0.72
N VAL A 40 -4.73 -4.78 -0.17
CA VAL A 40 -3.37 -4.64 -0.65
C VAL A 40 -2.55 -5.80 -0.13
N LEU A 41 -1.98 -6.59 -1.03
CA LEU A 41 -1.06 -7.66 -0.66
C LEU A 41 0.25 -7.07 -0.14
N PRO A 42 0.91 -7.73 0.83
CA PRO A 42 2.27 -7.39 1.20
C PRO A 42 3.17 -7.34 -0.05
N ARG A 43 3.95 -6.27 -0.20
CA ARG A 43 4.84 -6.12 -1.37
C ARG A 43 5.86 -7.26 -1.47
N THR A 44 6.37 -7.70 -0.33
CA THR A 44 7.27 -8.85 -0.23
C THR A 44 6.57 -9.98 0.51
N VAL A 45 6.51 -11.16 -0.11
CA VAL A 45 6.09 -12.41 0.52
C VAL A 45 7.25 -13.39 0.39
N TYR A 46 7.69 -13.99 1.49
CA TYR A 46 8.72 -15.04 1.46
C TYR A 46 8.09 -16.40 1.15
N ASP A 47 8.86 -17.34 0.59
CA ASP A 47 8.35 -18.67 0.24
C ASP A 47 7.71 -19.40 1.43
N GLY A 48 8.28 -19.22 2.63
CA GLY A 48 7.73 -19.77 3.88
C GLY A 48 6.39 -19.17 4.29
N ASP A 49 6.08 -17.96 3.82
CA ASP A 49 4.88 -17.18 4.16
C ASP A 49 3.76 -17.31 3.11
N ALA A 50 4.07 -17.83 1.92
CA ALA A 50 3.11 -17.93 0.82
C ALA A 50 1.81 -18.64 1.22
N LYS A 51 1.89 -19.71 2.03
CA LYS A 51 0.72 -20.44 2.53
C LYS A 51 -0.19 -19.58 3.40
N GLU A 52 0.38 -18.69 4.22
CA GLU A 52 -0.37 -17.77 5.07
C GLU A 52 -1.11 -16.74 4.21
N ILE A 53 -0.43 -16.16 3.22
CA ILE A 53 -1.02 -15.19 2.30
C ILE A 53 -2.16 -15.83 1.50
N ILE A 54 -1.97 -17.03 0.95
CA ILE A 54 -3.03 -17.75 0.24
C ILE A 54 -4.24 -18.00 1.14
N LYS A 55 -4.01 -18.36 2.42
CA LYS A 55 -5.09 -18.52 3.39
C LYS A 55 -5.85 -17.20 3.61
N LEU A 56 -5.14 -16.09 3.79
CA LEU A 56 -5.75 -14.76 3.96
C LEU A 56 -6.56 -14.32 2.74
N ILE A 57 -6.07 -14.60 1.52
CA ILE A 57 -6.81 -14.35 0.27
C ILE A 57 -8.11 -15.15 0.25
N SER A 58 -8.07 -16.43 0.62
CA SER A 58 -9.28 -17.26 0.71
C SER A 58 -10.27 -16.74 1.75
N GLU A 59 -9.79 -16.38 2.95
CA GLU A 59 -10.63 -15.78 4.00
C GLU A 59 -11.26 -14.46 3.52
N ALA A 60 -10.52 -13.61 2.81
CA ALA A 60 -11.05 -12.37 2.25
C ALA A 60 -12.20 -12.63 1.27
N LYS A 61 -12.07 -13.65 0.42
CA LYS A 61 -13.10 -14.03 -0.55
C LYS A 61 -14.40 -14.45 0.13
N GLU A 62 -14.31 -15.16 1.25
CA GLU A 62 -15.47 -15.58 2.04
C GLU A 62 -16.21 -14.39 2.70
N THR A 63 -15.53 -13.25 2.90
CA THR A 63 -16.15 -12.04 3.46
C THR A 63 -16.87 -11.15 2.43
N GLY A 64 -16.89 -11.56 1.15
CA GLY A 64 -17.53 -10.79 0.07
C GLY A 64 -16.66 -9.66 -0.51
N VAL A 65 -15.39 -9.56 -0.09
CA VAL A 65 -14.42 -8.67 -0.73
C VAL A 65 -14.10 -9.19 -2.12
N SER A 66 -14.20 -8.32 -3.12
CA SER A 66 -13.98 -8.68 -4.54
C SER A 66 -12.72 -8.06 -5.15
N MET A 67 -12.06 -7.12 -4.46
CA MET A 67 -10.93 -6.38 -5.02
C MET A 67 -9.63 -6.62 -4.24
N VAL A 68 -8.53 -6.68 -4.97
CA VAL A 68 -7.17 -6.75 -4.40
C VAL A 68 -6.22 -5.84 -5.14
N CYS A 69 -5.22 -5.31 -4.43
CA CYS A 69 -4.16 -4.52 -5.01
C CYS A 69 -2.84 -5.26 -4.84
N VAL A 70 -2.07 -5.38 -5.91
CA VAL A 70 -0.77 -6.04 -5.92
C VAL A 70 0.34 -5.04 -6.23
N GLU A 71 1.41 -5.14 -5.46
CA GLU A 71 2.61 -4.32 -5.60
C GLU A 71 3.79 -5.11 -6.17
N ASN A 72 3.52 -6.35 -6.59
CA ASN A 72 4.49 -7.28 -7.14
C ASN A 72 3.83 -8.17 -8.21
N PRO A 73 4.38 -8.28 -9.45
CA PRO A 73 3.71 -8.98 -10.54
C PRO A 73 3.42 -10.46 -10.27
N GLU A 74 4.27 -11.18 -9.53
CA GLU A 74 4.03 -12.60 -9.23
C GLU A 74 2.75 -12.81 -8.42
N HIS A 75 2.34 -11.82 -7.62
CA HIS A 75 1.15 -11.91 -6.77
C HIS A 75 -0.15 -11.88 -7.57
N ILE A 76 -0.12 -11.44 -8.84
CA ILE A 76 -1.29 -11.48 -9.72
C ILE A 76 -1.83 -12.92 -9.82
N SER A 77 -0.92 -13.90 -9.95
CA SER A 77 -1.27 -15.31 -10.06
C SER A 77 -1.95 -15.89 -8.80
N LEU A 78 -1.73 -15.27 -7.64
CA LEU A 78 -2.32 -15.70 -6.35
C LEU A 78 -3.76 -15.21 -6.16
N CYS A 79 -4.18 -14.22 -6.94
CA CYS A 79 -5.41 -13.47 -6.75
C CYS A 79 -6.57 -13.95 -7.64
N GLY A 80 -6.57 -15.22 -8.02
CA GLY A 80 -7.58 -15.81 -8.90
C GLY A 80 -9.02 -15.57 -8.43
N GLY A 81 -9.83 -14.92 -9.28
CA GLY A 81 -11.24 -14.61 -9.00
C GLY A 81 -11.48 -13.33 -8.18
N PHE A 82 -10.46 -12.49 -8.03
CA PHE A 82 -10.60 -11.10 -7.60
C PHE A 82 -10.44 -10.15 -8.80
N ASP A 83 -11.00 -8.95 -8.67
CA ASP A 83 -10.61 -7.80 -9.49
C ASP A 83 -9.24 -7.31 -9.02
N VAL A 84 -8.21 -7.55 -9.84
CA VAL A 84 -6.81 -7.23 -9.50
C VAL A 84 -6.47 -5.80 -9.95
N TYR A 85 -5.95 -5.01 -9.02
CA TYR A 85 -5.45 -3.66 -9.25
C TYR A 85 -3.94 -3.62 -9.09
N GLY A 86 -3.26 -2.89 -9.98
CA GLY A 86 -1.82 -2.66 -9.89
C GLY A 86 -1.52 -1.42 -9.05
N GLY A 87 -0.75 -1.60 -7.98
CA GLY A 87 -0.28 -0.48 -7.15
C GLY A 87 0.89 0.27 -7.78
N MET A 88 1.27 1.39 -7.17
CA MET A 88 2.32 2.28 -7.69
C MET A 88 3.69 1.59 -7.70
N CYS A 89 3.94 0.65 -6.78
CA CYS A 89 5.24 0.02 -6.63
C CYS A 89 5.56 -1.00 -7.73
N LEU A 90 4.61 -1.31 -8.62
CA LEU A 90 4.88 -2.01 -9.89
C LEU A 90 5.71 -1.17 -10.86
N ASN A 91 5.86 0.14 -10.58
CA ASN A 91 6.74 1.07 -11.29
C ASN A 91 6.44 1.16 -12.80
N VAL A 92 5.16 1.32 -13.13
CA VAL A 92 4.69 1.37 -14.52
C VAL A 92 4.96 2.75 -15.10
N THR A 93 5.96 2.82 -15.99
CA THR A 93 6.48 4.06 -16.59
C THR A 93 6.33 4.12 -18.11
N ASN A 94 5.87 3.04 -18.75
CA ASN A 94 5.65 2.95 -20.19
C ASN A 94 4.41 2.09 -20.53
N SER A 95 3.90 2.22 -21.75
CA SER A 95 2.69 1.53 -22.22
C SER A 95 2.86 0.03 -22.35
N PHE A 96 4.04 -0.43 -22.78
CA PHE A 96 4.33 -1.86 -22.90
C PHE A 96 4.17 -2.60 -21.56
N THR A 97 4.69 -2.03 -20.47
CA THR A 97 4.50 -2.59 -19.12
C THR A 97 3.03 -2.56 -18.70
N ALA A 98 2.31 -1.46 -18.99
CA ALA A 98 0.89 -1.35 -18.67
C ALA A 98 0.05 -2.42 -19.40
N ASP A 99 0.29 -2.62 -20.69
CA ASP A 99 -0.40 -3.61 -21.51
C ASP A 99 -0.06 -5.04 -21.08
N THR A 100 1.20 -5.30 -20.71
CA THR A 100 1.60 -6.60 -20.15
C THR A 100 0.83 -6.91 -18.87
N LEU A 101 0.71 -5.97 -17.95
CA LEU A 101 -0.02 -6.16 -16.69
C LEU A 101 -1.54 -6.34 -16.92
N ARG A 102 -2.11 -5.66 -17.91
CA ARG A 102 -3.51 -5.90 -18.32
C ARG A 102 -3.72 -7.31 -18.86
N LEU A 103 -2.81 -7.79 -19.72
CA LEU A 103 -2.85 -9.16 -20.24
C LEU A 103 -2.72 -10.20 -19.11
N LEU A 104 -1.99 -9.88 -18.05
CA LEU A 104 -1.89 -10.71 -16.84
C LEU A 104 -3.14 -10.64 -15.94
N GLY A 105 -4.09 -9.73 -16.21
CA GLY A 105 -5.37 -9.66 -15.52
C GLY A 105 -5.57 -8.43 -14.63
N CYS A 106 -4.68 -7.42 -14.67
CA CYS A 106 -4.90 -6.16 -13.95
C CYS A 106 -6.01 -5.33 -14.61
N LYS A 107 -7.05 -4.99 -13.85
CA LYS A 107 -8.20 -4.17 -14.28
C LYS A 107 -7.85 -2.70 -14.41
N GLN A 108 -7.05 -2.18 -13.49
CA GLN A 108 -6.52 -0.82 -13.51
C GLN A 108 -5.15 -0.80 -12.84
N ILE A 109 -4.29 0.09 -13.31
CA ILE A 109 -2.91 0.21 -12.84
C ILE A 109 -2.65 1.64 -12.39
N THR A 110 -2.00 1.78 -11.24
CA THR A 110 -1.49 3.06 -10.77
C THR A 110 -0.19 3.36 -11.50
N VAL A 111 -0.16 4.44 -12.29
CA VAL A 111 1.07 4.84 -12.99
C VAL A 111 2.09 5.37 -11.99
N SER A 112 3.37 5.15 -12.27
CA SER A 112 4.43 5.69 -11.43
C SER A 112 4.41 7.23 -11.49
N PRO A 113 4.71 7.93 -10.38
CA PRO A 113 4.80 9.39 -10.34
C PRO A 113 5.94 9.94 -11.22
N GLU A 114 6.88 9.07 -11.63
CA GLU A 114 7.96 9.37 -12.57
C GLU A 114 7.56 9.16 -14.04
N ALA A 115 6.36 8.64 -14.33
CA ALA A 115 5.90 8.39 -15.69
C ALA A 115 5.66 9.70 -16.47
N ASN A 116 5.88 9.65 -17.79
CA ASN A 116 5.55 10.76 -18.67
C ASN A 116 4.02 10.96 -18.75
N MET A 117 3.56 12.21 -18.71
CA MET A 117 2.14 12.59 -18.86
C MET A 117 1.46 12.02 -20.12
N ALA A 118 2.21 11.67 -21.16
CA ALA A 118 1.67 11.01 -22.34
C ALA A 118 1.08 9.63 -22.01
N LEU A 119 1.79 8.81 -21.22
CA LEU A 119 1.32 7.49 -20.80
C LEU A 119 0.02 7.58 -20.00
N ALA A 120 -0.02 8.52 -19.04
CA ALA A 120 -1.19 8.80 -18.23
C ALA A 120 -2.47 8.99 -19.07
N ARG A 121 -2.38 9.75 -20.16
CA ARG A 121 -3.56 10.08 -20.96
C ARG A 121 -4.09 8.91 -21.81
N GLU A 122 -3.24 7.94 -22.11
CA GLU A 122 -3.55 6.86 -23.05
C GLU A 122 -4.06 5.59 -22.35
N THR A 123 -3.99 5.54 -21.02
CA THR A 123 -4.32 4.34 -20.24
C THR A 123 -5.40 4.61 -19.18
N GLU A 124 -6.36 3.69 -19.03
CA GLU A 124 -7.22 3.66 -17.85
C GLU A 124 -6.36 3.38 -16.61
N SER A 125 -5.92 4.47 -15.97
CA SER A 125 -4.90 4.46 -14.92
C SER A 125 -5.35 5.23 -13.69
N ALA A 126 -4.83 4.82 -12.54
CA ALA A 126 -4.94 5.57 -11.29
C ALA A 126 -3.73 6.48 -11.09
N TYR A 127 -3.94 7.59 -10.38
CA TYR A 127 -2.92 8.58 -10.07
C TYR A 127 -2.86 8.84 -8.58
N ILE A 128 -1.66 9.10 -8.08
CA ILE A 128 -1.49 9.60 -6.73
C ILE A 128 -1.47 11.13 -6.79
N VAL A 129 -2.45 11.74 -6.14
CA VAL A 129 -2.61 13.21 -6.12
C VAL A 129 -2.06 13.81 -4.82
N TYR A 130 -2.18 13.09 -3.70
CA TYR A 130 -1.74 13.57 -2.40
C TYR A 130 -1.24 12.42 -1.51
N GLY A 131 -0.58 12.80 -0.42
CA GLY A 131 -0.11 11.87 0.61
C GLY A 131 1.41 11.71 0.59
N LYS A 132 1.90 10.76 1.37
CA LYS A 132 3.33 10.41 1.41
C LYS A 132 3.59 9.26 0.48
N LEU A 133 4.55 9.42 -0.42
CA LEU A 133 4.91 8.37 -1.38
C LEU A 133 5.91 7.40 -0.73
N PRO A 134 5.75 6.09 -0.91
CA PRO A 134 6.77 5.12 -0.52
C PRO A 134 7.98 5.25 -1.45
N LEU A 135 9.10 5.76 -0.92
CA LEU A 135 10.34 5.97 -1.67
C LEU A 135 11.18 4.71 -1.79
N MET A 136 11.21 3.90 -0.74
CA MET A 136 12.03 2.70 -0.68
C MET A 136 11.36 1.64 0.17
N HIS A 137 11.41 0.40 -0.30
CA HIS A 137 10.97 -0.77 0.45
C HIS A 137 12.17 -1.66 0.74
N THR A 138 12.33 -2.07 1.99
CA THR A 138 13.42 -2.95 2.44
C THR A 138 12.84 -4.27 2.93
N ARG A 139 13.39 -5.38 2.43
CA ARG A 139 13.08 -6.72 2.92
C ARG A 139 13.55 -6.93 4.37
N THR A 140 14.54 -6.15 4.81
CA THR A 140 15.13 -6.20 6.15
C THR A 140 14.59 -5.08 7.05
N CYS A 141 14.54 -5.36 8.35
CA CYS A 141 14.15 -4.40 9.38
C CYS A 141 15.27 -3.39 9.68
N ILE A 142 15.29 -2.26 8.98
CA ILE A 142 16.19 -1.14 9.29
C ILE A 142 15.88 -0.52 10.66
N ILE A 143 14.63 -0.60 11.14
CA ILE A 143 14.25 -0.09 12.48
C ILE A 143 15.02 -0.84 13.59
N THR A 144 15.22 -2.15 13.43
CA THR A 144 16.03 -2.92 14.38
C THR A 144 17.49 -2.46 14.37
N ASN A 145 18.04 -2.20 13.19
CA ASN A 145 19.43 -1.78 13.03
C ASN A 145 19.69 -0.36 13.57
N ILE A 146 18.70 0.54 13.46
CA ILE A 146 18.82 1.93 13.91
C ILE A 146 18.54 2.06 15.41
N CYS A 147 17.46 1.42 15.89
CA CYS A 147 16.91 1.67 17.22
C CYS A 147 17.13 0.51 18.21
N GLY A 148 17.79 -0.58 17.81
CA GLY A 148 17.97 -1.76 18.67
C GLY A 148 16.65 -2.41 19.07
N CYS A 149 15.69 -2.51 18.15
CA CYS A 149 14.35 -3.03 18.43
C CYS A 149 14.41 -4.43 19.07
N THR A 150 13.92 -4.56 20.30
CA THR A 150 13.84 -5.82 21.05
C THR A 150 12.59 -6.65 20.75
N GLY A 151 11.89 -6.34 19.65
CA GLY A 151 10.67 -7.01 19.24
C GLY A 151 9.41 -6.35 19.82
N ARG A 152 8.84 -5.38 19.10
CA ARG A 152 7.42 -5.02 19.32
C ARG A 152 6.55 -6.21 18.88
N LYS A 153 5.38 -6.41 19.51
CA LYS A 153 4.48 -7.52 19.20
C LYS A 153 3.94 -7.49 17.77
N ASP A 154 3.62 -6.30 17.23
CA ASP A 154 3.16 -6.11 15.86
C ASP A 154 4.21 -5.30 15.05
N PRO A 155 4.84 -5.90 14.00
CA PRO A 155 5.74 -5.20 13.09
C PRO A 155 5.12 -3.95 12.47
N HIS A 156 3.80 -3.94 12.24
CA HIS A 156 3.08 -2.81 11.65
C HIS A 156 2.98 -1.58 12.55
N ASP A 157 3.29 -1.71 13.84
CA ASP A 157 3.32 -0.60 14.79
C ASP A 157 4.73 -0.01 14.95
N CYS A 158 5.73 -0.60 14.30
CA CYS A 158 7.09 -0.09 14.33
C CYS A 158 7.20 1.19 13.49
N ARG A 159 7.82 2.21 14.09
CA ARG A 159 8.07 3.51 13.48
C ARG A 159 9.49 3.96 13.80
N ALA A 160 10.18 4.55 12.82
CA ALA A 160 11.44 5.26 13.01
C ALA A 160 11.52 6.46 12.08
N LEU A 161 12.54 7.30 12.25
CA LEU A 161 12.80 8.47 11.41
C LEU A 161 14.23 8.38 10.88
N LEU A 162 14.39 8.51 9.57
CA LEU A 162 15.68 8.67 8.91
C LEU A 162 15.85 10.15 8.55
N THR A 163 16.87 10.80 9.10
CA THR A 163 17.14 12.22 8.82
C THR A 163 18.32 12.34 7.87
N ASP A 164 18.14 13.08 6.77
CA ASP A 164 19.23 13.33 5.83
C ASP A 164 20.14 14.48 6.27
N ARG A 165 21.21 14.74 5.51
CA ARG A 165 22.16 15.83 5.77
C ARG A 165 21.55 17.24 5.72
N THR A 166 20.37 17.40 5.10
CA THR A 166 19.65 18.67 4.99
C THR A 166 18.66 18.88 6.14
N GLY A 167 18.53 17.89 7.03
CA GLY A 167 17.57 17.89 8.13
C GLY A 167 16.17 17.41 7.73
N ALA A 168 15.98 16.91 6.51
CA ALA A 168 14.70 16.34 6.09
C ALA A 168 14.46 14.98 6.76
N GLY A 169 13.30 14.82 7.40
CA GLY A 169 12.92 13.61 8.12
C GLY A 169 12.02 12.69 7.28
N PHE A 170 12.52 11.50 6.98
CA PHE A 170 11.86 10.45 6.23
C PHE A 170 11.27 9.42 7.20
N GLU A 171 9.95 9.25 7.17
CA GLU A 171 9.29 8.28 8.05
C GLU A 171 9.55 6.85 7.57
N ILE A 172 9.94 5.99 8.52
CA ILE A 172 10.07 4.56 8.30
C ILE A 172 8.90 3.87 9.00
N LEU A 173 8.08 3.16 8.23
CA LEU A 173 6.99 2.35 8.77
C LEU A 173 7.35 0.86 8.65
N GLY A 174 7.06 0.10 9.71
CA GLY A 174 7.10 -1.35 9.66
C GLY A 174 5.94 -1.93 8.86
N GLY A 175 6.23 -2.98 8.11
CA GLY A 175 5.29 -3.76 7.31
C GLY A 175 5.32 -5.24 7.68
N TYR A 176 4.67 -6.05 6.85
CA TYR A 176 4.60 -7.51 7.01
C TYR A 176 5.99 -8.11 7.18
N ARG A 177 6.13 -9.08 8.10
CA ARG A 177 7.38 -9.83 8.37
C ARG A 177 8.62 -8.94 8.57
N HIS A 178 8.46 -7.84 9.30
CA HIS A 178 9.55 -6.89 9.59
C HIS A 178 10.21 -6.24 8.36
N THR A 179 9.51 -6.21 7.22
CA THR A 179 9.87 -5.31 6.12
C THR A 179 9.67 -3.86 6.55
N ASN A 180 10.35 -2.93 5.91
CA ASN A 180 10.13 -1.51 6.15
C ASN A 180 9.88 -0.75 4.86
N THR A 181 9.09 0.31 4.97
CA THR A 181 8.86 1.26 3.87
C THR A 181 9.25 2.66 4.35
N ILE A 182 10.12 3.30 3.60
CA ILE A 182 10.57 4.67 3.81
C ILE A 182 9.68 5.58 2.96
N TYR A 183 9.13 6.63 3.58
CA TYR A 183 8.22 7.55 2.94
C TYR A 183 8.85 8.92 2.70
N THR A 184 8.31 9.66 1.73
CA THR A 184 8.67 11.06 1.50
C THR A 184 8.52 11.91 2.76
N PRO A 185 9.43 12.88 2.98
CA PRO A 185 9.27 13.84 4.06
C PRO A 185 8.00 14.68 3.81
N PRO A 186 7.38 15.21 4.87
CA PRO A 186 6.27 16.15 4.70
C PRO A 186 6.74 17.37 3.89
N HIS A 187 5.90 17.83 2.95
CA HIS A 187 6.18 19.06 2.22
C HIS A 187 6.18 20.23 3.21
N LYS A 188 7.02 21.26 3.00
CA LYS A 188 7.08 22.42 3.92
C LYS A 188 5.72 23.12 4.13
N HIS A 189 4.84 23.08 3.13
CA HIS A 189 3.47 23.61 3.22
C HIS A 189 2.51 22.75 4.07
N ASP A 190 2.78 21.45 4.17
CA ASP A 190 1.98 20.48 4.94
C ASP A 190 2.22 20.62 6.46
N ILE A 191 3.40 21.13 6.84
CA ILE A 191 3.74 21.48 8.23
C ILE A 191 2.87 22.64 8.73
N GLN A 192 2.57 23.63 7.87
CA GLN A 192 1.70 24.75 8.21
C GLN A 192 0.23 24.33 8.34
N PHE A 193 -0.23 23.41 7.48
CA PHE A 193 -1.60 22.89 7.53
C PHE A 193 -1.88 22.10 8.82
N ARG A 194 -0.90 21.32 9.29
CA ARG A 194 -1.00 20.60 10.57
C ARG A 194 -0.90 21.49 11.81
N ALA A 195 -0.12 22.58 11.74
CA ALA A 195 -0.10 23.58 12.81
C ALA A 195 -1.44 24.34 12.92
N ALA A 196 -2.12 24.57 11.80
CA ALA A 196 -3.42 25.23 11.76
C ALA A 196 -4.59 24.34 12.23
N LEU A 197 -4.49 23.01 12.08
CA LEU A 197 -5.50 22.06 12.55
C LEU A 197 -5.30 21.60 14.00
N ALA A 198 -4.20 22.01 14.64
CA ALA A 198 -3.88 21.72 16.04
C ALA A 198 -4.04 22.95 16.96
N ALA A 199 -4.57 24.05 16.44
CA ALA A 199 -4.97 25.27 17.16
C ALA A 199 -6.50 25.38 17.17
#